data_AF-A0A444Y055-F1
#
_entry.id   AF-A0A444Y055-F1
#
_cell.length_a   1.000
_cell.length_b   1.000
_cell.length_c   1.000
_cell.angle_alpha   90.00
_cell.angle_beta   90.00
_cell.angle_gamma   90.00
#
_symmetry.space_group_name_H-M   'P 1'
#
loop_
_entity.id
_entity.type
_entity.pdbx_description
1 polymer ?
#
loop_
_entity_poly.entity_id
_entity_poly.type
_entity_poly.pdbx_seq_one_letter_code
_entity_poly.pdbx_strand_id
1 'polypeptide(L)'
;MPELDRDSLPKGFRFVLNGSIPEWFSDQSNNNYLGALQVLDLISCSITGSIPESIGGLILLKSVLLSGNSLTGRMPSGLGMLSNLSVLDLSGNELSVLDLSGNK
;
A
#
# COMPACT_ATOMS: atom_id res chain seq x y z
N MET A 1 0.41 20.58 11.73
CA MET A 1 0.76 20.01 13.06
C MET A 1 2.27 20.02 13.18
N PRO A 2 2.87 20.61 14.24
CA PRO A 2 4.28 20.42 14.56
C PRO A 2 4.43 19.06 15.30
N GLU A 3 5.56 18.36 15.34
CA GLU A 3 6.92 18.70 14.91
C GLU A 3 7.76 17.41 14.72
N LEU A 4 8.89 17.56 14.04
CA LEU A 4 9.92 16.56 13.78
C LEU A 4 10.59 16.03 15.06
N ASP A 5 11.09 14.79 15.01
CA ASP A 5 12.55 14.58 15.11
C ASP A 5 12.98 13.34 14.30
N ARG A 6 14.09 13.49 13.58
CA ARG A 6 14.64 12.57 12.57
C ARG A 6 15.39 11.39 13.15
N ASP A 7 15.90 11.48 14.37
CA ASP A 7 17.14 10.75 14.64
C ASP A 7 16.97 9.22 14.81
N SER A 8 15.74 8.73 14.67
CA SER A 8 15.37 7.31 14.61
C SER A 8 14.64 6.94 13.31
N LEU A 9 15.21 7.21 12.13
CA LEU A 9 14.77 6.54 10.89
C LEU A 9 15.66 5.33 10.51
N PRO A 10 15.70 4.23 11.30
CA PRO A 10 16.17 2.92 10.89
C PRO A 10 15.02 2.15 10.20
N LYS A 11 15.35 0.99 9.61
CA LYS A 11 14.43 0.06 8.93
C LYS A 11 13.01 0.04 9.55
N GLY A 12 11.99 0.31 8.74
CA GLY A 12 10.58 0.29 9.17
C GLY A 12 9.86 1.64 9.04
N PHE A 13 9.91 2.25 7.85
CA PHE A 13 9.14 3.45 7.52
C PHE A 13 7.64 3.14 7.70
N ARG A 14 6.97 3.77 8.68
CA ARG A 14 5.56 3.50 9.00
C ARG A 14 4.71 4.72 8.69
N PHE A 15 3.86 4.60 7.68
CA PHE A 15 2.84 5.60 7.35
C PHE A 15 1.62 5.37 8.21
N VAL A 16 1.21 6.36 8.99
CA VAL A 16 -0.13 6.34 9.59
C VAL A 16 -1.08 6.88 8.52
N LEU A 17 -1.67 5.97 7.75
CA LEU A 17 -2.74 6.31 6.81
C LEU A 17 -4.07 6.24 7.55
N ASN A 18 -4.59 7.39 7.95
CA ASN A 18 -5.99 7.48 8.33
C ASN A 18 -6.80 7.75 7.05
N GLY A 19 -7.55 6.76 6.59
CA GLY A 19 -8.38 6.86 5.38
C GLY A 19 -8.01 5.84 4.31
N SER A 20 -7.91 6.27 3.05
CA SER A 20 -7.56 5.43 1.91
C SER A 20 -6.06 5.42 1.61
N ILE A 21 -5.57 4.37 0.93
CA ILE A 21 -4.21 4.33 0.39
C ILE A 21 -4.10 5.39 -0.72
N PRO A 22 -3.32 6.48 -0.54
CA PRO A 22 -3.25 7.55 -1.52
C PRO A 22 -2.52 7.12 -2.80
N GLU A 23 -2.95 7.64 -3.96
CA GLU A 23 -2.30 7.37 -5.24
C GLU A 23 -0.82 7.79 -5.28
N TRP A 24 -0.43 8.78 -4.48
CA TRP A 24 0.96 9.24 -4.38
C TRP A 24 1.92 8.22 -3.76
N PHE A 25 1.42 7.09 -3.21
CA PHE A 25 2.28 6.04 -2.65
C PHE A 25 3.37 5.55 -3.60
N SER A 26 3.17 5.73 -4.89
CA SER A 26 4.11 5.33 -5.93
C SER A 26 4.35 6.42 -6.97
N ASP A 27 3.92 7.66 -6.70
CA ASP A 27 4.12 8.76 -7.63
C ASP A 27 5.62 9.04 -7.78
N GLN A 28 6.15 8.71 -8.95
CA GLN A 28 7.55 8.86 -9.32
C GLN A 28 7.91 10.32 -9.64
N SER A 29 6.93 11.21 -9.76
CA SER A 29 7.14 12.59 -10.20
C SER A 29 7.64 13.53 -9.10
N ASN A 30 7.58 13.12 -7.83
CA ASN A 30 7.98 13.97 -6.71
C ASN A 30 8.81 13.18 -5.68
N ASN A 31 10.13 13.11 -5.91
CA ASN A 31 11.13 12.49 -5.03
C ASN A 31 10.67 11.18 -4.39
N ASN A 32 10.87 10.05 -5.09
CA ASN A 32 10.46 8.73 -4.66
C ASN A 32 11.09 8.29 -3.31
N TYR A 33 10.57 8.81 -2.19
CA TYR A 33 10.97 8.47 -0.82
C TYR A 33 10.61 7.02 -0.46
N LEU A 34 9.79 6.35 -1.30
CA LEU A 34 9.32 4.97 -1.13
C LEU A 34 9.91 3.99 -2.12
N GLY A 35 10.79 4.43 -3.02
CA GLY A 35 11.42 3.55 -3.99
C GLY A 35 12.25 2.45 -3.34
N ALA A 36 12.76 2.73 -2.12
CA ALA A 36 13.49 1.79 -1.28
C ALA A 36 12.62 1.04 -0.27
N LEU A 37 11.30 1.23 -0.27
CA LEU A 37 10.40 0.57 0.68
C LEU A 37 10.36 -0.93 0.38
N GLN A 38 10.73 -1.73 1.39
CA GLN A 38 10.74 -3.18 1.30
C GLN A 38 9.57 -3.82 2.04
N VAL A 39 9.01 -3.14 3.03
CA VAL A 39 7.91 -3.65 3.85
C VAL A 39 6.86 -2.56 3.98
N LEU A 40 5.65 -2.86 3.54
CA LEU A 40 4.46 -2.07 3.80
C LEU A 40 3.63 -2.83 4.83
N ASP A 41 3.64 -2.35 6.08
CA ASP A 41 2.89 -2.93 7.18
C ASP A 41 1.83 -1.94 7.67
N LEU A 42 0.58 -2.27 7.39
CA LEU A 42 -0.61 -1.50 7.75
C LEU A 42 -1.72 -2.42 8.30
N ILE A 43 -1.34 -3.48 9.03
CA ILE A 43 -2.31 -4.42 9.63
C ILE A 43 -3.21 -3.65 10.60
N SER A 44 -4.53 -3.90 10.53
CA SER A 44 -5.54 -3.37 11.47
C SER A 44 -5.51 -1.85 11.66
N CYS A 45 -5.24 -1.10 10.57
CA CYS A 45 -5.17 0.36 10.57
C CYS A 45 -6.50 1.04 10.22
N SER A 46 -7.61 0.30 10.13
CA SER A 46 -8.94 0.82 9.73
C SER A 46 -8.93 1.53 8.37
N ILE A 47 -8.09 1.07 7.45
CA ILE A 47 -7.95 1.63 6.11
C ILE A 47 -9.16 1.25 5.25
N THR A 48 -9.65 2.18 4.45
CA THR A 48 -10.83 2.01 3.58
C THR A 48 -10.52 2.31 2.11
N GLY A 49 -11.45 2.00 1.21
CA GLY A 49 -11.28 2.25 -0.23
C GLY A 49 -10.42 1.20 -0.94
N SER A 50 -9.97 1.49 -2.16
CA SER A 50 -9.25 0.52 -2.99
C SER A 50 -7.73 0.59 -2.85
N ILE A 51 -7.06 -0.52 -3.17
CA ILE A 51 -5.61 -0.52 -3.37
C ILE A 51 -5.34 0.08 -4.75
N PRO A 52 -4.53 1.15 -4.87
CA PRO A 52 -4.28 1.79 -6.15
C PRO A 52 -3.41 0.91 -7.06
N GLU A 53 -3.67 0.93 -8.37
CA GLU A 53 -2.82 0.27 -9.40
C GLU A 53 -1.36 0.70 -9.33
N SER A 54 -1.17 1.94 -8.87
CA SER A 54 0.11 2.59 -8.72
C SER A 54 1.05 1.83 -7.76
N ILE A 55 0.53 0.99 -6.84
CA ILE A 55 1.33 0.12 -5.96
C ILE A 55 2.40 -0.69 -6.72
N GLY A 56 2.16 -1.03 -8.00
CA GLY A 56 3.12 -1.74 -8.85
C GLY A 56 4.43 -0.98 -9.11
N GLY A 57 4.48 0.34 -8.86
CA GLY A 57 5.70 1.14 -8.95
C GLY A 57 6.69 0.91 -7.80
N LEU A 58 6.26 0.26 -6.71
CA LEU A 58 7.09 -0.02 -5.53
C LEU A 58 7.86 -1.34 -5.68
N ILE A 59 8.63 -1.46 -6.75
CA ILE A 59 9.30 -2.71 -7.20
C ILE A 59 10.26 -3.35 -6.18
N LEU A 60 10.67 -2.61 -5.15
CA LEU A 60 11.53 -3.13 -4.07
C LEU A 60 10.75 -3.74 -2.90
N LEU A 61 9.42 -3.68 -2.91
CA LEU A 61 8.58 -4.31 -1.89
C LEU A 61 8.80 -5.83 -1.87
N LYS A 62 9.01 -6.33 -0.66
CA LYS A 62 9.14 -7.75 -0.31
C LYS A 62 7.96 -8.22 0.51
N SER A 63 7.35 -7.34 1.30
CA SER A 63 6.21 -7.68 2.14
C SER A 63 5.15 -6.60 2.08
N VAL A 64 3.92 -7.00 1.79
CA VAL A 64 2.72 -6.16 1.83
C VAL A 64 1.74 -6.81 2.80
N LEU A 65 1.52 -6.17 3.94
CA LEU A 65 0.69 -6.64 5.04
C LEU A 65 -0.42 -5.61 5.27
N LEU A 66 -1.60 -5.87 4.71
CA LEU A 66 -2.77 -5.00 4.78
C LEU A 66 -3.95 -5.68 5.48
N SER A 67 -3.71 -6.75 6.23
CA SER A 67 -4.79 -7.56 6.80
C SER A 67 -5.59 -6.84 7.89
N GLY A 68 -6.86 -7.23 8.02
CA GLY A 68 -7.78 -6.67 9.01
C GLY A 68 -8.12 -5.20 8.79
N ASN A 69 -8.24 -4.77 7.53
CA ASN A 69 -8.73 -3.44 7.16
C ASN A 69 -10.11 -3.54 6.48
N SER A 70 -10.66 -2.43 6.00
CA SER A 70 -11.91 -2.37 5.24
C SER A 70 -11.65 -1.94 3.80
N LEU A 71 -10.58 -2.46 3.19
CA LEU A 71 -10.27 -2.20 1.79
C LEU A 71 -11.30 -2.89 0.89
N THR A 72 -11.79 -2.17 -0.11
CA THR A 72 -12.84 -2.59 -1.04
C THR A 72 -12.37 -2.48 -2.50
N GLY A 73 -13.17 -2.97 -3.44
CA GLY A 73 -12.87 -2.87 -4.87
C GLY A 73 -11.95 -3.98 -5.39
N ARG A 74 -11.50 -3.83 -6.63
CA ARG A 74 -10.75 -4.87 -7.33
C ARG A 74 -9.31 -4.94 -6.85
N MET A 75 -8.76 -6.14 -6.75
CA MET A 75 -7.31 -6.33 -6.61
C MET A 75 -6.57 -5.72 -7.82
N PRO A 76 -5.64 -4.77 -7.60
CA PRO A 76 -4.96 -4.12 -8.68
C PRO A 76 -3.98 -5.05 -9.40
N SER A 77 -3.94 -4.95 -10.72
CA SER A 77 -2.98 -5.69 -11.55
C SER A 77 -1.52 -5.33 -11.24
N GLY A 78 -1.29 -4.11 -10.74
CA GLY A 78 0.00 -3.62 -10.27
C GLY A 78 0.65 -4.47 -9.18
N LEU A 79 -0.11 -5.24 -8.39
CA LEU A 79 0.47 -6.21 -7.44
C LEU A 79 1.30 -7.29 -8.17
N GLY A 80 0.93 -7.63 -9.40
CA GLY A 80 1.70 -8.55 -10.25
C GLY A 80 3.03 -7.97 -10.75
N MET A 81 3.25 -6.66 -10.63
CA MET A 81 4.51 -6.01 -11.02
C MET A 81 5.55 -6.02 -9.90
N LEU A 82 5.18 -6.41 -8.68
CA LEU A 82 6.06 -6.46 -7.51
C LEU A 82 6.96 -7.71 -7.55
N SER A 83 7.98 -7.69 -8.40
CA SER A 83 8.85 -8.84 -8.68
C SER A 83 9.66 -9.35 -7.48
N ASN A 84 9.86 -8.51 -6.45
CA ASN A 84 10.56 -8.88 -5.21
C ASN A 84 9.63 -9.33 -4.08
N LEU A 85 8.31 -9.33 -4.30
CA LEU A 85 7.33 -9.64 -3.27
C LEU A 85 7.39 -11.11 -2.86
N SER A 86 7.62 -11.36 -1.57
CA SER A 86 7.64 -12.69 -0.97
C SER A 86 6.48 -12.93 -0.01
N VAL A 87 5.90 -11.87 0.53
CA VAL A 87 4.78 -11.95 1.48
C VAL A 87 3.68 -10.97 1.06
N LEU A 88 2.48 -11.51 0.86
CA LEU A 88 1.27 -10.72 0.61
C LEU A 88 0.16 -11.22 1.55
N ASP A 89 -0.25 -10.37 2.48
CA ASP A 89 -1.39 -10.62 3.34
C ASP A 89 -2.43 -9.52 3.17
N LEU A 90 -3.53 -9.88 2.53
CA LEU A 90 -4.70 -9.02 2.31
C LEU A 90 -5.93 -9.54 3.06
N SER A 91 -5.76 -10.53 3.95
CA SER A 91 -6.86 -11.21 4.63
C SER A 91 -7.69 -10.27 5.50
N GLY A 92 -8.98 -10.56 5.67
CA GLY A 92 -9.87 -9.70 6.47
C GLY A 92 -10.06 -8.30 5.86
N ASN A 93 -10.20 -8.24 4.53
CA ASN A 93 -10.65 -7.08 3.76
C ASN A 93 -11.87 -7.48 2.89
N GLU A 94 -12.45 -6.53 2.18
CA GLU A 94 -13.61 -6.68 1.29
C GLU A 94 -13.22 -6.59 -0.20
N LEU A 95 -12.02 -7.09 -0.55
CA LEU A 95 -11.47 -7.05 -1.89
C LEU A 95 -12.10 -8.10 -2.83
N SER A 96 -12.30 -7.74 -4.10
CA SER A 96 -12.82 -8.62 -5.14
C SER A 96 -11.80 -8.90 -6.26
N VAL A 97 -11.90 -10.07 -6.89
CA VAL A 97 -11.12 -10.41 -8.11
C VAL A 97 -11.70 -9.79 -9.39
N LEU A 98 -13.00 -9.50 -9.36
CA LEU A 98 -13.77 -8.93 -10.46
C LEU A 98 -14.32 -7.58 -10.03
N ASP A 99 -14.18 -6.58 -10.90
CA ASP A 99 -14.93 -5.35 -10.73
C ASP A 99 -16.40 -5.61 -11.07
N LEU A 100 -17.20 -5.83 -10.04
CA LEU A 100 -18.65 -5.99 -10.17
C LEU A 100 -19.37 -4.62 -10.12
N SER A 101 -18.64 -3.50 -10.03
CA SER A 101 -19.23 -2.15 -10.00
C SER A 101 -19.73 -1.67 -11.36
N GLY A 102 -19.51 -2.44 -12.43
CA GLY A 102 -20.18 -2.25 -13.71
C GLY A 102 -19.71 -1.04 -14.54
N ASN A 103 -18.58 -0.41 -14.20
CA ASN A 103 -17.97 0.60 -15.07
C ASN A 103 -17.08 -0.07 -16.13
N LYS A 104 -17.58 -0.10 -17.36
CA LYS A 104 -16.77 -0.30 -18.57
C LYS A 104 -16.11 1.01 -19.00
#